data_AF-A0A941FAC7-F1
#
_entry.id   AF-A0A941FAC7-F1
#
_cell.length_a   1.000
_cell.length_b   1.000
_cell.length_c   1.000
_cell.angle_alpha   90.00
_cell.angle_beta   90.00
_cell.angle_gamma   90.00
#
_symmetry.space_group_name_H-M   'P 1'
#
loop_
_entity.id
_entity.type
_entity.pdbx_description
1 polymer ?
#
loop_
_entity_poly.entity_id
_entity_poly.type
_entity_poly.pdbx_seq_one_letter_code
_entity_poly.pdbx_strand_id
1 'polypeptide(L)'
;MSTSILLLLLNLAMNDGAGTARAWIDMGSATSWANTSAFAGDMASLVPQIATASLEELNFGVTLTAVLQHSTRRGIRTSPMVSILGKSFANIEGSIRHLCPELSLIDVFSDELVGIVTDLVKESLSPQQAVRTALEVITAGAAAPQQLRVSPKTCPTGT
;
A
#
# COMPACT_ATOMS: atom_id res chain seq x y z
N MET A 1 0.02 -4.85 8.95
CA MET A 1 -0.60 -4.66 7.61
C MET A 1 0.22 -3.63 6.86
N SER A 2 0.49 -3.78 5.55
CA SER A 2 1.28 -2.77 4.82
C SER A 2 0.47 -1.48 4.65
N THR A 3 1.01 -0.35 5.13
CA THR A 3 0.38 0.98 5.03
C THR A 3 -0.03 1.32 3.60
N SER A 4 0.71 0.83 2.60
CA SER A 4 0.41 1.04 1.18
C SER A 4 -0.95 0.46 0.73
N ILE A 5 -1.45 -0.61 1.34
CA ILE A 5 -2.79 -1.14 1.02
C ILE A 5 -3.87 -0.20 1.54
N LEU A 6 -3.71 0.28 2.78
CA LEU A 6 -4.66 1.23 3.35
C LEU A 6 -4.67 2.53 2.55
N LEU A 7 -3.49 3.04 2.17
CA LEU A 7 -3.37 4.21 1.32
C LEU A 7 -3.97 3.97 -0.08
N LEU A 8 -3.82 2.78 -0.66
CA LEU A 8 -4.45 2.43 -1.93
C LEU A 8 -5.97 2.55 -1.85
N LEU A 9 -6.58 1.93 -0.83
CA LEU A 9 -8.02 1.95 -0.63
C LEU A 9 -8.52 3.36 -0.27
N LEU A 10 -7.76 4.11 0.54
CA LEU A 10 -8.07 5.50 0.88
C LEU A 10 -8.03 6.41 -0.34
N ASN A 11 -7.04 6.26 -1.21
CA ASN A 11 -6.97 7.06 -2.44
C ASN A 11 -8.10 6.69 -3.41
N LEU A 12 -8.54 5.43 -3.47
CA LEU A 12 -9.75 5.05 -4.21
C LEU A 12 -11.00 5.73 -3.64
N ALA A 13 -11.16 5.74 -2.31
CA ALA A 13 -12.26 6.43 -1.61
C ALA A 13 -12.27 7.94 -1.85
N MET A 14 -11.10 8.57 -1.89
CA MET A 14 -10.96 10.00 -2.18
C MET A 14 -11.02 10.33 -3.68
N ASN A 15 -11.26 9.33 -4.54
CA ASN A 15 -11.21 9.48 -6.00
C ASN A 15 -9.87 10.08 -6.51
N ASP A 16 -8.76 9.75 -5.84
CA ASP A 16 -7.42 10.23 -6.15
C ASP A 16 -6.63 9.17 -6.94
N GLY A 17 -6.76 9.20 -8.27
CA GLY A 17 -6.05 8.27 -9.14
C GLY A 17 -4.53 8.40 -9.10
N ALA A 18 -3.98 9.60 -8.87
CA ALA A 18 -2.53 9.80 -8.76
C ALA A 18 -2.00 9.18 -7.46
N GLY A 19 -2.71 9.39 -6.35
CA GLY A 19 -2.45 8.73 -5.07
C GLY A 19 -2.57 7.21 -5.17
N THR A 20 -3.59 6.69 -5.84
CA THR A 20 -3.77 5.25 -6.09
C THR A 20 -2.57 4.68 -6.84
N ALA A 21 -2.07 5.37 -7.87
CA ALA A 21 -0.89 4.93 -8.61
C ALA A 21 0.36 4.87 -7.73
N ARG A 22 0.59 5.89 -6.89
CA ARG A 22 1.74 5.91 -5.96
C ARG A 22 1.67 4.77 -4.95
N ALA A 23 0.53 4.59 -4.30
CA ALA A 23 0.33 3.52 -3.32
C ALA A 23 0.48 2.12 -3.96
N TRP A 24 0.02 1.93 -5.20
CA TRP A 24 0.22 0.69 -5.95
C TRP A 24 1.70 0.41 -6.23
N ILE A 25 2.46 1.41 -6.68
CA ILE A 25 3.90 1.29 -6.94
C ILE A 25 4.65 0.96 -5.65
N ASP A 26 4.32 1.63 -4.55
CA ASP A 26 4.96 1.44 -3.24
C ASP A 26 4.71 0.03 -2.67
N MET A 27 3.55 -0.57 -2.96
CA MET A 27 3.25 -1.94 -2.54
C MET A 27 4.04 -2.98 -3.35
N GLY A 28 4.35 -2.66 -4.61
CA GLY A 28 5.08 -3.49 -5.55
C GLY A 28 6.52 -3.02 -5.71
N SER A 29 6.88 -2.62 -6.92
CA SER A 29 8.11 -1.86 -7.20
C SER A 29 8.12 -1.34 -8.64
N ALA A 30 8.76 -0.19 -8.87
CA ALA A 30 9.08 0.28 -10.21
C ALA A 30 10.34 -0.43 -10.75
N THR A 31 10.31 -0.90 -11.99
CA THR A 31 11.50 -1.42 -12.68
C THR A 31 12.36 -0.28 -13.27
N SER A 32 13.53 -0.60 -13.81
CA SER A 32 14.44 0.39 -14.41
C SER A 32 13.88 1.13 -15.62
N TRP A 33 12.88 0.58 -16.29
CA TRP A 33 12.20 1.18 -17.45
C TRP A 33 10.78 1.66 -17.13
N ALA A 34 10.42 1.72 -15.85
CA ALA A 34 9.09 2.09 -15.41
C ALA A 34 8.69 3.50 -15.88
N ASN A 35 7.47 3.63 -16.41
CA ASN A 35 6.85 4.92 -16.71
C ASN A 35 5.75 5.23 -15.68
N THR A 36 6.18 5.68 -14.51
CA THR A 36 5.30 5.98 -13.36
C THR A 36 4.33 7.11 -13.64
N SER A 37 4.76 8.16 -14.36
CA SER A 37 3.90 9.28 -14.73
C SER A 37 2.73 8.84 -15.60
N ALA A 38 2.98 7.97 -16.57
CA ALA A 38 1.92 7.54 -17.46
C ALA A 38 1.03 6.47 -16.82
N PHE A 39 1.56 5.68 -15.87
CA PHE A 39 0.72 4.84 -14.99
C PHE A 39 -0.20 5.69 -14.10
N ALA A 40 0.28 6.82 -13.58
CA ALA A 40 -0.56 7.76 -12.83
C ALA A 40 -1.70 8.32 -13.71
N GLY A 41 -1.43 8.61 -14.99
CA GLY A 41 -2.48 9.00 -15.95
C GLY A 41 -3.49 7.90 -16.22
N ASP A 42 -3.04 6.64 -16.32
CA ASP A 42 -3.92 5.48 -16.46
C ASP A 42 -4.87 5.36 -15.24
N MET A 43 -4.34 5.51 -14.02
CA MET A 43 -5.14 5.45 -12.80
C MET A 43 -6.05 6.67 -12.63
N ALA A 44 -5.60 7.88 -12.98
CA ALA A 44 -6.45 9.07 -12.99
C ALA A 44 -7.66 8.94 -13.92
N SER A 45 -7.55 8.13 -14.97
CA SER A 45 -8.67 7.86 -15.89
C SER A 45 -9.59 6.74 -15.39
N LEU A 46 -9.03 5.75 -14.69
CA LEU A 46 -9.74 4.55 -14.26
C LEU A 46 -10.45 4.75 -12.92
N VAL A 47 -9.81 5.39 -11.95
CA VAL A 47 -10.32 5.53 -10.57
C VAL A 47 -11.70 6.19 -10.49
N PRO A 48 -12.02 7.26 -11.26
CA PRO A 48 -13.36 7.84 -11.25
C PRO A 48 -14.47 6.86 -11.64
N GLN A 49 -14.17 5.89 -12.51
CA GLN A 49 -15.14 4.87 -12.94
C GLN A 49 -15.36 3.79 -11.87
N ILE A 50 -14.41 3.62 -10.95
CA ILE A 50 -14.50 2.64 -9.85
C ILE A 50 -15.14 3.29 -8.63
N ALA A 51 -14.70 4.50 -8.29
CA ALA A 51 -15.06 5.19 -7.06
C ALA A 51 -16.56 5.44 -6.93
N THR A 52 -17.26 5.59 -8.05
CA THR A 52 -18.71 5.90 -8.08
C THR A 52 -19.57 4.72 -8.53
N ALA A 53 -18.98 3.56 -8.83
CA ALA A 53 -19.74 2.43 -9.38
C ALA A 53 -20.41 1.61 -8.28
N SER A 54 -21.65 1.21 -8.55
CA SER A 54 -22.33 0.19 -7.75
C SER A 54 -21.78 -1.20 -8.04
N LEU A 55 -22.14 -2.20 -7.22
CA LEU A 55 -21.82 -3.60 -7.47
C LEU A 55 -22.46 -4.15 -8.75
N GLU A 56 -23.58 -3.57 -9.20
CA GLU A 56 -24.20 -3.93 -10.47
C GLU A 56 -23.32 -3.55 -11.66
N GLU A 57 -22.78 -2.33 -11.62
CA GLU A 57 -22.01 -1.71 -12.71
C GLU A 57 -20.53 -2.15 -12.70
N LEU A 58 -19.94 -2.23 -11.52
CA LEU A 58 -18.53 -2.57 -11.36
C LEU A 58 -18.34 -4.04 -11.73
N ASN A 59 -17.39 -4.37 -12.60
CA ASN A 59 -16.88 -5.73 -12.72
C ASN A 59 -15.46 -5.76 -12.16
N PHE A 60 -15.30 -6.32 -10.96
CA PHE A 60 -14.01 -6.30 -10.26
C PHE A 60 -12.92 -7.03 -11.05
N GLY A 61 -13.25 -8.18 -11.65
CA GLY A 61 -12.32 -8.97 -12.44
C GLY A 61 -11.77 -8.21 -13.65
N VAL A 62 -12.64 -7.53 -14.40
CA VAL A 62 -12.26 -6.66 -15.53
C VAL A 62 -11.44 -5.47 -15.05
N THR A 63 -11.87 -4.81 -13.97
CA THR A 63 -11.21 -3.64 -13.40
C THR A 63 -9.80 -3.98 -12.92
N LEU A 64 -9.65 -5.04 -12.12
CA LEU A 64 -8.34 -5.49 -11.64
C LEU A 64 -7.44 -5.89 -12.80
N THR A 65 -7.99 -6.56 -13.82
CA THR A 65 -7.23 -6.91 -15.03
C THR A 65 -6.74 -5.66 -15.76
N ALA A 66 -7.55 -4.61 -15.87
CA ALA A 66 -7.14 -3.34 -16.46
C ALA A 66 -5.97 -2.72 -15.68
N VAL A 67 -6.05 -2.65 -14.35
CA VAL A 67 -4.95 -2.16 -13.50
C VAL A 67 -3.67 -2.98 -13.71
N LEU A 68 -3.78 -4.31 -13.75
CA LEU A 68 -2.64 -5.20 -13.97
C LEU A 68 -2.02 -5.01 -15.37
N GLN A 69 -2.84 -4.80 -16.39
CA GLN A 69 -2.37 -4.50 -17.74
C GLN A 69 -1.65 -3.16 -17.80
N HIS A 70 -2.21 -2.11 -17.18
CA HIS A 70 -1.55 -0.82 -17.05
C HIS A 70 -0.22 -0.96 -16.31
N SER A 71 -0.19 -1.63 -15.15
CA SER A 71 1.01 -1.88 -14.36
C SER A 71 2.10 -2.56 -15.21
N THR A 72 1.75 -3.65 -15.91
CA THR A 72 2.67 -4.42 -16.74
C THR A 72 3.21 -3.60 -17.92
N ARG A 73 2.34 -2.90 -18.65
CA ARG A 73 2.73 -2.05 -19.79
C ARG A 73 3.64 -0.89 -19.39
N ARG A 74 3.52 -0.42 -18.14
CA ARG A 74 4.29 0.71 -17.59
C ARG A 74 5.50 0.27 -16.78
N GLY A 75 5.86 -1.01 -16.78
CA GLY A 75 7.04 -1.52 -16.07
C GLY A 75 6.93 -1.46 -14.54
N ILE A 76 5.70 -1.50 -14.02
CA ILE A 76 5.42 -1.58 -12.58
C ILE A 76 5.20 -3.04 -12.22
N ARG A 77 6.04 -3.55 -11.31
CA ARG A 77 5.92 -4.91 -10.78
C ARG A 77 4.84 -4.97 -9.71
N THR A 78 3.82 -5.78 -9.94
CA THR A 78 2.71 -5.96 -9.00
C THR A 78 3.15 -6.74 -7.75
N SER A 79 2.64 -6.31 -6.59
CA SER A 79 2.85 -7.01 -5.33
C SER A 79 2.06 -8.33 -5.24
N PRO A 80 2.61 -9.40 -4.66
CA PRO A 80 1.84 -10.61 -4.34
C PRO A 80 0.60 -10.34 -3.46
N MET A 81 0.62 -9.26 -2.67
CA MET A 81 -0.54 -8.84 -1.86
C MET A 81 -1.79 -8.54 -2.71
N VAL A 82 -1.61 -8.13 -3.97
CA VAL A 82 -2.73 -7.88 -4.89
C VAL A 82 -3.53 -9.15 -5.16
N SER A 83 -2.90 -10.33 -5.20
CA SER A 83 -3.61 -11.60 -5.39
C SER A 83 -4.51 -11.93 -4.19
N ILE A 84 -4.05 -11.60 -2.98
CA ILE A 84 -4.83 -11.81 -1.75
C ILE A 84 -6.04 -10.86 -1.75
N LEU A 85 -5.81 -9.58 -2.03
CA LEU A 85 -6.90 -8.60 -2.15
C LEU A 85 -7.89 -9.00 -3.25
N GLY A 86 -7.39 -9.38 -4.41
CA GLY A 86 -8.19 -9.80 -5.55
C GLY A 86 -9.14 -10.94 -5.20
N LYS A 87 -8.67 -11.95 -4.46
CA LYS A 87 -9.49 -13.06 -4.02
C LYS A 87 -10.57 -12.63 -3.02
N SER A 88 -10.20 -11.80 -2.04
CA SER A 88 -11.14 -11.29 -1.03
C SER A 88 -12.25 -10.46 -1.66
N PHE A 89 -11.90 -9.51 -2.53
CA PHE A 89 -12.87 -8.67 -3.23
C PHE A 89 -13.76 -9.50 -4.17
N ALA A 90 -13.21 -10.47 -4.91
CA ALA A 90 -14.01 -11.35 -5.76
C ALA A 90 -15.04 -12.16 -4.97
N ASN A 91 -14.68 -12.65 -3.77
CA ASN A 91 -15.62 -13.38 -2.91
C ASN A 91 -16.74 -12.45 -2.37
N ILE A 92 -16.40 -11.22 -1.99
CA ILE A 92 -17.35 -10.22 -1.47
C ILE A 92 -18.30 -9.80 -2.60
N GLU A 93 -17.75 -9.40 -3.74
CA GLU A 93 -18.50 -9.03 -4.95
C GLU A 93 -19.44 -10.17 -5.36
N GLY A 94 -18.95 -11.41 -5.50
CA GLY A 94 -19.77 -12.54 -5.93
C GLY A 94 -20.92 -12.86 -4.98
N SER A 95 -20.69 -12.70 -3.67
CA SER A 95 -21.70 -12.99 -2.64
C SER A 95 -22.73 -11.86 -2.50
N ILE A 96 -22.29 -10.60 -2.51
CA ILE A 96 -23.14 -9.45 -2.15
C ILE A 96 -23.86 -8.86 -3.36
N ARG A 97 -23.30 -8.96 -4.58
CA ARG A 97 -23.90 -8.37 -5.80
C ARG A 97 -25.36 -8.80 -6.02
N HIS A 98 -25.71 -10.04 -5.67
CA HIS A 98 -27.07 -10.55 -5.84
C HIS A 98 -28.03 -10.13 -4.71
N LEU A 99 -27.50 -9.64 -3.59
CA LEU A 99 -28.25 -9.24 -2.41
C LEU A 99 -28.49 -7.72 -2.38
N CYS A 100 -27.45 -6.95 -2.70
CA CYS A 100 -27.45 -5.48 -2.70
C CYS A 100 -26.70 -4.96 -3.94
N PRO A 101 -27.24 -5.12 -5.16
CA PRO A 101 -26.59 -4.68 -6.40
C PRO A 101 -26.31 -3.16 -6.44
N GLU A 102 -27.15 -2.36 -5.80
CA GLU A 102 -27.05 -0.91 -5.71
C GLU A 102 -25.91 -0.41 -4.80
N LEU A 103 -25.26 -1.30 -4.04
CA LEU A 103 -24.23 -0.94 -3.07
C LEU A 103 -22.93 -0.50 -3.77
N SER A 104 -22.36 0.62 -3.35
CA SER A 104 -20.98 1.01 -3.69
C SER A 104 -20.02 0.48 -2.62
N LEU A 105 -19.07 -0.38 -3.02
CA LEU A 105 -18.04 -0.88 -2.09
C LEU A 105 -17.15 0.24 -1.56
N ILE A 106 -16.93 1.28 -2.38
CA ILE A 106 -16.07 2.40 -2.04
C ILE A 106 -16.76 3.32 -1.02
N ASP A 107 -18.06 3.55 -1.15
CA ASP A 107 -18.81 4.36 -0.19
C ASP A 107 -18.88 3.66 1.17
N VAL A 108 -19.20 2.36 1.19
CA VAL A 108 -19.18 1.55 2.42
C VAL A 108 -17.81 1.57 3.08
N PHE A 109 -16.73 1.44 2.29
CA PHE A 109 -15.39 1.52 2.82
C PHE A 109 -15.05 2.93 3.34
N SER A 110 -15.51 3.98 2.69
CA SER A 110 -15.29 5.38 3.10
C SER A 110 -15.92 5.69 4.45
N ASP A 111 -17.11 5.13 4.72
CA ASP A 111 -17.78 5.27 6.01
C ASP A 111 -17.00 4.56 7.14
N GLU A 112 -16.46 3.37 6.86
CA GLU A 112 -15.70 2.58 7.84
C GLU A 112 -14.24 3.05 8.03
N LEU A 113 -13.70 3.77 7.04
CA LEU A 113 -12.30 4.20 7.00
C LEU A 113 -11.89 5.02 8.23
N VAL A 114 -12.76 5.92 8.69
CA VAL A 114 -12.48 6.77 9.86
C VAL A 114 -12.28 5.91 11.11
N GLY A 115 -13.09 4.86 11.28
CA GLY A 115 -12.95 3.90 12.38
C GLY A 115 -11.61 3.15 12.29
N ILE A 116 -11.32 2.58 11.12
CA ILE A 116 -10.09 1.81 10.86
C ILE A 116 -8.84 2.65 11.14
N VAL A 117 -8.77 3.87 10.61
CA VAL A 117 -7.62 4.78 10.81
C VAL A 117 -7.50 5.19 12.27
N THR A 118 -8.62 5.50 12.92
CA THR A 118 -8.64 5.88 14.33
C THR A 118 -8.09 4.76 15.22
N ASP A 119 -8.49 3.52 14.96
CA ASP A 119 -8.03 2.37 15.75
C ASP A 119 -6.54 2.06 15.50
N LEU A 120 -6.07 2.17 14.26
CA LEU A 120 -4.65 2.06 13.92
C LEU A 120 -3.79 3.11 14.62
N VAL A 121 -4.27 4.36 14.70
CA VAL A 121 -3.57 5.45 15.41
C VAL A 121 -3.53 5.16 16.90
N LYS A 122 -4.64 4.73 17.51
CA LYS A 122 -4.68 4.35 18.93
C LYS A 122 -3.71 3.20 19.25
N GLU A 123 -3.66 2.18 18.40
CA GLU A 123 -2.74 1.04 18.58
C GLU A 123 -1.28 1.49 18.47
N SER A 124 -0.96 2.36 17.50
CA SER A 124 0.38 2.89 17.28
C SER A 124 0.85 3.81 18.41
N LEU A 125 -0.07 4.52 19.08
CA LEU A 125 0.19 5.38 20.24
C LEU A 125 0.05 4.65 21.57
N SER A 126 -0.04 3.32 21.57
CA SER A 126 -0.25 2.55 22.79
C SER A 126 0.94 2.69 23.78
N PRO A 127 0.69 2.75 25.10
CA PRO A 127 1.73 2.79 26.12
C PRO A 127 2.75 1.64 25.99
N GLN A 128 2.29 0.48 25.53
CA GLN A 128 3.11 -0.71 25.29
C GLN A 128 4.14 -0.45 24.19
N GLN A 129 3.74 0.23 23.11
CA GLN A 129 4.65 0.61 22.02
C GLN A 129 5.68 1.64 22.51
N ALA A 130 5.27 2.61 23.31
CA ALA A 130 6.17 3.59 23.91
C ALA A 130 7.23 2.95 24.83
N VAL A 131 6.82 1.99 25.67
CA VAL A 131 7.75 1.21 26.52
C VAL A 131 8.72 0.39 25.67
N ARG A 132 8.23 -0.26 24.62
CA ARG A 132 9.07 -1.03 23.69
C ARG A 132 10.11 -0.15 23.00
N THR A 133 9.70 0.99 22.45
CA THR A 133 10.62 1.95 21.82
C THR A 133 11.65 2.49 22.81
N ALA A 134 11.24 2.78 24.05
CA ALA A 134 12.17 3.20 25.10
C ALA A 134 13.22 2.11 25.42
N LEU A 135 12.80 0.85 25.52
CA LEU A 135 13.69 -0.31 25.72
C LEU A 135 14.67 -0.50 24.55
N GLU A 136 14.22 -0.38 23.31
CA GLU A 136 15.07 -0.45 22.11
C GLU A 136 16.12 0.68 22.10
N VAL A 137 15.76 1.90 22.50
CA VAL A 137 16.71 3.01 22.61
C VAL A 137 17.72 2.79 23.74
N ILE A 138 17.29 2.32 24.90
CA ILE A 138 18.17 2.01 26.04
C ILE A 138 19.17 0.91 25.67
N THR A 139 18.71 -0.15 25.00
CA THR A 139 19.57 -1.27 24.59
C THR A 139 20.51 -0.90 23.44
N ALA A 140 20.06 -0.10 22.47
CA ALA A 140 20.91 0.42 21.39
C ALA A 140 21.97 1.40 21.92
N GLY A 141 21.61 2.26 22.87
CA GLY A 141 22.54 3.17 23.54
C GLY A 141 23.60 2.45 24.38
N ALA A 142 23.25 1.30 24.97
CA ALA A 142 24.18 0.46 25.73
C ALA A 142 25.20 -0.29 24.84
N ALA A 143 24.92 -0.48 23.55
CA ALA A 143 25.80 -1.19 22.61
C ALA A 143 26.85 -0.29 21.92
N ALA A 144 26.82 1.03 22.15
CA ALA A 144 27.56 2.00 21.37
C ALA A 144 29.11 2.07 21.55
N PRO A 145 29.77 1.68 22.66
CA PRO A 145 31.21 1.96 22.78
C PRO A 145 32.16 0.80 22.48
N GLN A 146 31.74 -0.33 21.86
CA GLN A 146 32.67 -1.44 21.58
C GLN A 146 33.24 -1.50 20.15
N GLN A 147 32.69 -0.78 19.17
CA GLN A 147 33.17 -0.85 17.78
C GLN A 147 34.29 0.15 17.43
N LEU A 148 34.71 1.04 18.35
CA LEU A 148 35.79 2.00 18.10
C LEU A 148 37.22 1.49 18.40
N ARG A 149 37.41 0.22 18.84
CA ARG A 149 38.74 -0.28 19.26
C ARG A 149 39.56 -0.98 18.16
N VAL A 150 39.11 -1.02 16.90
CA VAL A 150 39.93 -1.61 15.81
C VAL A 150 40.34 -0.54 14.80
N SER A 151 41.41 0.19 15.11
CA SER A 151 42.22 0.85 14.06
C SER A 151 43.36 -0.10 13.67
N PRO A 152 43.46 -0.53 12.40
CA PRO A 152 44.61 -1.27 11.93
C PRO A 152 45.82 -0.33 11.86
N LYS A 153 46.91 -0.70 12.54
CA LYS A 153 48.20 -0.06 12.34
C LYS A 153 48.58 -0.17 10.87
N THR A 154 48.81 0.99 10.27
CA THR A 154 49.32 1.24 8.93
C THR A 154 50.60 0.46 8.64
N CYS A 155 50.60 -0.27 7.52
CA CYS A 155 51.81 -0.78 6.88
C CYS A 155 52.52 0.38 6.14
N PRO A 156 53.84 0.60 6.31
CA PRO A 156 54.55 1.55 5.47
C PRO A 156 55.12 0.87 4.23
N THR A 157 54.76 1.38 3.07
CA THR A 157 55.48 1.23 1.80
C THR A 157 56.62 2.25 1.77
N GLY A 158 57.86 1.82 1.50
CA GLY A 158 58.98 2.73 1.26
C GLY A 158 60.34 2.05 1.09
N THR A 159 60.77 2.01 -0.18
CA THR A 159 62.09 1.67 -0.78
C THR A 159 62.62 0.25 -0.67
#